data_AF-A0A453DYN2-F1
#
_entry.id   AF-A0A453DYN2-F1
#
_cell.length_a   1.000
_cell.length_b   1.000
_cell.length_c   1.000
_cell.angle_alpha   90.00
_cell.angle_beta   90.00
_cell.angle_gamma   90.00
#
_symmetry.space_group_name_H-M   'P 1'
#
loop_
_entity.id
_entity.type
_entity.pdbx_description
1 polymer ?
#
loop_
_entity_poly.entity_id
_entity_poly.type
_entity_poly.pdbx_seq_one_letter_code
_entity_poly.pdbx_strand_id
1 'polypeptide(L)' 'MAFPTLPVSLTCLTLLVLLSIAMAADNNSTATGLILLNCGASSQNIDDSGRTWDGDSGSKFTPSVKGVSHCTESCPLK' A
#
# COMPACT_ATOMS: atom_id res chain seq x y z
N MET A 1 7.17 -42.05 36.19
CA MET A 1 7.24 -40.57 36.27
C MET A 1 7.21 -40.05 34.84
N ALA A 2 6.09 -39.48 34.39
CA ALA A 2 5.99 -38.89 33.05
C ALA A 2 6.66 -37.52 33.10
N PHE A 3 7.59 -37.24 32.18
CA PHE A 3 8.30 -35.96 32.12
C PHE A 3 7.38 -34.90 31.47
N PRO A 4 6.77 -33.98 32.25
CA PRO A 4 5.82 -33.00 31.73
C PRO A 4 6.49 -31.88 30.93
N THR A 5 7.82 -31.89 30.86
CA THR A 5 8.65 -30.88 30.17
C THR A 5 8.64 -31.04 28.65
N LEU A 6 8.48 -32.27 28.15
CA LEU A 6 8.40 -32.59 26.73
C LEU A 6 7.22 -31.89 26.02
N PRO A 7 5.96 -32.01 26.49
CA PRO A 7 4.84 -31.36 25.82
C PRO A 7 4.93 -29.83 25.89
N VAL A 8 5.46 -29.26 26.98
CA VAL A 8 5.61 -27.81 27.14
C VAL A 8 6.70 -27.24 26.22
N SER A 9 7.81 -27.95 26.07
CA SER A 9 8.87 -27.56 25.14
C SER A 9 8.37 -27.61 23.70
N LEU A 10 7.61 -28.66 23.34
CA LEU A 10 7.07 -28.83 22.00
C LEU A 10 6.07 -27.72 21.64
N THR A 11 5.16 -27.37 22.56
CA THR A 11 4.19 -26.28 22.33
C THR A 11 4.88 -24.93 22.17
N CYS A 12 5.89 -24.65 22.99
CA CYS A 12 6.69 -23.42 22.89
C CYS A 12 7.39 -23.30 21.52
N LEU A 13 8.04 -24.38 21.08
CA LEU A 13 8.67 -24.46 19.75
C LEU A 13 7.66 -24.23 18.62
N THR A 14 6.49 -24.87 18.69
CA THR A 14 5.44 -24.67 17.67
C THR A 14 4.94 -23.23 17.62
N LEU A 15 4.79 -22.58 18.78
CA LEU A 15 4.33 -21.19 18.85
C LEU A 15 5.37 -20.23 18.26
N LEU A 16 6.66 -20.45 18.55
CA LEU A 16 7.76 -19.65 17.99
C LEU A 16 7.85 -19.79 16.46
N VAL A 17 7.63 -21.00 15.93
CA VAL A 17 7.60 -21.26 14.48
C VAL A 17 6.43 -20.54 13.84
N LEU A 18 5.22 -20.63 14.42
CA LEU A 18 4.03 -19.94 13.91
C LEU A 18 4.20 -18.42 13.91
N LEU A 19 4.79 -17.86 14.98
CA LEU A 19 5.07 -16.43 15.08
C LEU A 19 6.08 -15.98 14.01
N SER A 20 7.12 -16.78 13.77
CA SER A 20 8.11 -16.50 12.71
C SER A 20 7.49 -16.50 11.31
N ILE A 21 6.57 -17.43 11.04
CA ILE A 21 5.86 -17.53 9.75
C ILE A 21 4.90 -16.35 9.56
N ALA A 22 4.18 -15.95 10.61
CA ALA A 22 3.27 -14.81 10.56
C ALA A 22 4.02 -13.50 10.25
N MET A 23 5.15 -13.27 10.91
CA MET A 23 6.01 -12.10 10.67
C MET A 23 6.57 -12.05 9.23
N ALA A 24 6.75 -13.21 8.59
CA ALA A 24 7.22 -13.32 7.21
C ALA A 24 6.10 -13.26 6.15
N ALA A 25 4.83 -13.28 6.56
CA ALA A 25 3.70 -13.20 5.65
C ALA A 25 3.26 -11.74 5.36
N ASP A 26 3.48 -10.82 6.30
CA ASP A 26 3.02 -9.43 6.19
C ASP A 26 3.85 -8.58 5.20
N ASN A 27 5.06 -9.01 4.83
CA ASN A 27 5.95 -8.24 3.95
C ASN A 27 5.89 -8.64 2.47
N ASN A 28 5.10 -9.65 2.10
CA ASN A 28 5.00 -10.14 0.72
C ASN A 28 3.58 -10.08 0.14
N SER A 29 2.73 -9.17 0.65
CA SER A 29 1.56 -8.75 -0.12
C SER A 29 2.09 -8.25 -1.45
N THR A 30 1.80 -9.01 -2.51
CA THR A 30 2.34 -8.80 -3.85
C THR A 30 2.04 -7.37 -4.23
N ALA A 31 3.05 -6.51 -4.15
CA ALA A 31 2.98 -5.16 -4.67
C ALA A 31 2.97 -5.29 -6.20
N THR A 32 1.84 -5.72 -6.76
CA THR A 32 1.40 -5.17 -8.04
C THR A 32 1.42 -3.68 -7.80
N GLY A 33 2.46 -3.00 -8.28
CA GLY A 33 2.74 -1.61 -7.94
C GLY A 33 1.46 -0.79 -8.00
N LEU A 34 1.02 -0.28 -6.85
CA LEU A 34 -0.20 0.50 -6.78
C LEU A 34 0.06 1.83 -7.49
N ILE A 35 -0.85 2.21 -8.39
CA ILE A 35 -0.84 3.52 -9.00
C ILE A 35 -1.74 4.41 -8.13
N LEU A 36 -1.13 5.27 -7.33
CA LEU A 36 -1.80 6.23 -6.46
C LEU A 36 -1.75 7.61 -7.12
N LEU A 37 -2.89 8.09 -7.62
CA LEU A 37 -3.01 9.36 -8.34
C LEU A 37 -3.91 10.33 -7.59
N ASN A 38 -3.41 11.55 -7.39
CA ASN A 38 -4.16 12.66 -6.81
C ASN A 38 -4.67 13.56 -7.92
N CYS A 39 -5.98 13.50 -8.17
CA CYS A 39 -6.65 14.27 -9.22
C CYS A 39 -6.66 15.78 -8.88
N GLY A 40 -6.19 16.61 -9.80
CA GLY A 40 -6.06 18.06 -9.63
C GLY A 40 -4.78 18.51 -8.92
N ALA A 41 -3.95 17.57 -8.45
CA ALA A 41 -2.64 17.91 -7.92
C ALA A 41 -1.61 17.99 -9.05
N SER A 42 -0.77 19.03 -9.01
CA SER A 42 0.34 19.17 -9.96
C SER A 42 1.61 18.43 -9.53
N SER A 43 1.71 18.09 -8.23
CA SER A 43 2.91 17.50 -7.64
C SER A 43 2.57 16.35 -6.70
N GLN A 44 3.60 15.61 -6.29
CA GLN A 44 3.50 14.53 -5.34
C GLN A 44 3.12 15.02 -3.93
N ASN A 45 2.35 14.20 -3.20
CA ASN A 45 1.91 14.44 -1.82
C ASN A 45 2.02 13.14 -0.99
N ILE A 46 2.21 13.27 0.32
CA ILE A 46 2.13 12.14 1.27
C ILE A 46 0.87 12.31 2.13
N ASP A 47 0.06 11.26 2.21
CA ASP A 47 -1.15 11.25 3.04
C ASP A 47 -0.86 10.93 4.52
N ASP A 48 -1.86 11.06 5.39
CA ASP A 48 -1.74 10.76 6.83
C ASP A 48 -1.45 9.27 7.11
N SER A 49 -1.66 8.40 6.11
CA SER A 49 -1.32 6.97 6.17
C SER A 49 0.13 6.70 5.74
N GLY A 50 0.89 7.75 5.39
CA GLY A 50 2.28 7.66 4.94
C GLY A 50 2.43 7.18 3.50
N ARG A 51 1.37 7.19 2.69
CA ARG A 51 1.43 6.77 1.28
C ARG A 51 1.71 7.96 0.39
N THR A 52 2.53 7.72 -0.63
CA THR A 52 2.87 8.69 -1.66
C THR A 52 1.85 8.67 -2.80
N TRP A 53 1.33 9.83 -3.15
CA TRP A 53 0.38 10.06 -4.25
C TRP A 53 1.01 10.96 -5.31
N ASP A 54 1.03 10.53 -6.56
CA ASP A 54 1.49 11.35 -7.68
C ASP A 54 0.38 12.26 -8.19
N GLY A 55 0.72 13.49 -8.57
CA GLY A 55 -0.22 14.42 -9.21
C GLY A 55 -0.66 13.92 -10.59
N ASP A 56 -1.92 14.17 -10.97
CA ASP A 56 -2.44 13.74 -12.26
C ASP A 56 -1.97 14.63 -13.43
N SER A 57 -1.51 15.85 -13.17
CA SER A 57 -1.05 16.81 -14.19
C SER A 57 0.08 16.23 -15.06
N GLY A 58 -0.21 16.00 -16.35
CA GLY A 58 0.77 15.47 -17.31
C GLY A 58 1.05 13.97 -17.18
N SER A 59 0.31 13.26 -16.31
CA SER A 59 0.38 11.81 -16.19
C SER A 59 -0.14 11.12 -17.46
N LYS A 60 0.21 9.85 -17.68
CA LYS A 60 -0.31 9.07 -18.82
C LYS A 60 -1.75 8.60 -18.63
N PHE A 61 -2.33 8.87 -17.46
CA PHE A 61 -3.69 8.49 -17.09
C PHE A 61 -4.69 9.61 -17.34
N THR A 62 -4.23 10.84 -17.62
CA THR A 62 -5.12 11.93 -18.04
C THR A 62 -5.58 11.70 -19.48
N PRO A 63 -6.90 11.74 -19.76
CA PRO A 63 -7.41 11.65 -21.12
C PRO A 63 -6.86 12.78 -21.98
N SER A 64 -6.21 12.45 -23.10
CA SER A 64 -5.84 13.43 -24.13
C SER A 64 -7.07 13.78 -24.98
N VAL A 65 -8.05 14.44 -24.38
CA VAL A 65 -9.23 14.95 -25.08
C VAL A 65 -8.88 16.27 -25.76
N LYS A 66 -8.82 16.29 -27.10
CA LYS A 66 -8.72 17.55 -27.86
C LYS A 66 -9.90 18.45 -27.46
N GLY A 67 -9.60 19.55 -26.76
CA GLY A 67 -10.59 20.58 -26.42
C GLY A 67 -11.05 20.62 -24.97
N VAL A 68 -10.53 19.76 -24.08
CA VAL A 68 -10.64 20.00 -22.63
C VAL A 68 -9.25 20.34 -22.13
N SER A 69 -9.06 21.59 -21.73
CA SER A 69 -7.88 22.01 -20.99
C SER A 69 -7.74 21.10 -19.77
N HIS A 70 -6.56 20.52 -19.58
CA HIS A 70 -6.16 20.00 -18.27
C HIS A 70 -6.62 21.01 -17.21
N CYS A 71 -7.21 20.53 -16.11
CA CYS A 71 -7.53 21.40 -14.98
C CYS A 71 -6.21 21.81 -14.29
N THR A 72 -5.38 22.57 -14.99
CA THR A 72 -4.36 23.42 -14.41
C THR A 72 -5.12 24.64 -13.92
N GLU A 73 -5.47 24.59 -12.64
CA GLU A 73 -6.16 25.62 -11.87
C GLU A 73 -7.68 25.71 -12.13
N SER A 74 -8.45 25.33 -11.10
CA SER A 74 -9.91 25.51 -10.94
C SER A 74 -10.79 25.03 -12.09
N CYS A 75 -11.33 23.82 -11.96
CA CYS A 75 -12.50 23.37 -12.71
C CYS A 75 -13.70 24.30 -12.42
N PRO A 76 -14.20 25.12 -13.36
CA PRO A 76 -15.50 25.74 -13.21
C PRO A 76 -16.53 24.76 -13.77
N LEU A 77 -17.30 24.14 -12.88
CA LEU A 77 -18.57 23.53 -13.27
C LEU A 77 -19.42 24.63 -13.93
N LYS A 78 -19.72 24.46 -15.23
CA LYS A 78 -20.76 25.24 -15.91
C LYS A 78 -22.12 24.75 -15.43
#